data_AF-J9C7H3-F1
#
_entry.id   AF-J9C7H3-F1
#
_cell.length_a   1.000
_cell.length_b   1.000
_cell.length_c   1.000
_cell.angle_alpha   90.00
_cell.angle_beta   90.00
_cell.angle_gamma   90.00
#
_symmetry.space_group_name_H-M   'P 1'
#
loop_
_entity.id
_entity.type
_entity.pdbx_description
1 polymer ?
#
loop_
_entity_poly.entity_id
_entity_poly.type
_entity_poly.pdbx_seq_one_letter_code
_entity_poly.pdbx_strand_id
1 'polypeptide(L)' 'MVAIRRVNLKKIKDLRKEQQITLEEMSKILGYDSPNGYHYIEKGRSKFSAEALAQVADVLKVRIDSLFFEK' A
#
# COMPACT_ATOMS: atom_id res chain seq x y z
N MET A 1 -17.63 2.74 20.57
CA MET A 1 -17.33 1.75 19.51
C MET A 1 -16.28 2.31 18.57
N VAL A 2 -15.15 1.63 18.39
CA VAL A 2 -14.15 2.00 17.37
C VAL A 2 -14.57 1.38 16.03
N ALA A 3 -14.63 2.17 14.97
CA ALA A 3 -14.97 1.66 13.64
C ALA A 3 -13.77 0.93 13.03
N ILE A 4 -13.95 -0.34 12.63
CA ILE A 4 -12.95 -1.08 11.87
C ILE A 4 -12.84 -0.46 10.47
N ARG A 5 -11.64 -0.01 10.10
CA ARG A 5 -11.34 0.47 8.74
C ARG A 5 -10.59 -0.61 7.97
N ARG A 6 -10.92 -0.79 6.69
CA ARG A 6 -10.24 -1.73 5.79
C ARG A 6 -9.40 -0.96 4.79
N VAL A 7 -8.17 -1.42 4.56
CA VAL A 7 -7.26 -0.85 3.56
C VAL A 7 -7.79 -1.14 2.16
N ASN A 8 -7.78 -0.13 1.30
CA ASN A 8 -8.18 -0.22 -0.09
C ASN A 8 -6.95 -0.54 -0.97
N LEU A 9 -6.65 -1.84 -1.08
CA LEU A 9 -5.51 -2.34 -1.85
C LEU A 9 -5.60 -2.02 -3.35
N LYS A 10 -6.82 -1.94 -3.89
CA LYS A 10 -7.04 -1.53 -5.28
C LYS A 10 -6.57 -0.08 -5.49
N LYS A 11 -6.97 0.83 -4.60
CA LYS A 11 -6.56 2.25 -4.66
C LYS A 11 -5.05 2.41 -4.57
N ILE A 12 -4.39 1.71 -3.64
CA ILE A 12 -2.93 1.72 -3.50
C ILE A 12 -2.26 1.29 -4.82
N LYS A 13 -2.74 0.20 -5.42
CA LYS A 13 -2.21 -0.31 -6.69
C LYS A 13 -2.41 0.68 -7.84
N ASP A 14 -3.57 1.31 -7.92
CA ASP A 14 -3.89 2.27 -8.97
C ASP A 14 -2.99 3.52 -8.84
N LEU A 15 -2.88 4.10 -7.64
CA LEU A 15 -1.98 5.23 -7.35
C LEU A 15 -0.52 4.93 -7.68
N ARG A 16 -0.03 3.72 -7.31
CA ARG A 16 1.34 3.30 -7.64
C ARG A 16 1.56 3.30 -9.15
N LYS A 17 0.61 2.77 -9.92
CA LYS A 17 0.69 2.72 -11.39
C LYS A 17 0.59 4.10 -12.02
N GLU A 18 -0.27 4.98 -11.50
CA GLU A 18 -0.38 6.38 -11.93
C GLU A 18 0.95 7.13 -11.77
N GLN A 19 1.69 6.83 -10.70
CA GLN A 19 3.03 7.37 -10.47
C GLN A 19 4.16 6.60 -11.16
N GLN A 20 3.82 5.61 -12.00
CA GLN A 20 4.76 4.78 -12.75
C GLN A 20 5.79 4.02 -11.86
N ILE A 21 5.48 3.84 -10.57
CA ILE A 21 6.34 3.10 -9.66
C ILE A 21 6.15 1.59 -9.92
N THR A 22 7.23 0.88 -10.20
CA THR A 22 7.21 -0.57 -10.42
C THR A 22 7.03 -1.35 -9.11
N LEU A 23 6.71 -2.65 -9.22
CA LEU A 23 6.65 -3.52 -8.04
C LEU A 23 8.03 -3.64 -7.35
N GLU A 24 9.10 -3.62 -8.13
CA GLU A 24 10.47 -3.71 -7.64
C GLU A 24 10.89 -2.44 -6.89
N GLU A 25 10.63 -1.26 -7.44
CA GLU A 25 10.91 0.01 -6.77
C GLU A 25 10.12 0.11 -5.46
N MET A 26 8.82 -0.19 -5.49
CA MET A 26 7.99 -0.14 -4.28
C MET A 26 8.45 -1.16 -3.23
N SER A 27 8.81 -2.38 -3.66
CA SER A 27 9.38 -3.40 -2.79
C SER A 27 10.64 -2.90 -2.10
N LYS A 28 11.56 -2.31 -2.86
CA LYS A 28 12.84 -1.80 -2.36
C LYS A 28 12.64 -0.63 -1.39
N ILE A 29 11.74 0.30 -1.70
CA ILE A 29 11.44 1.45 -0.84
C ILE A 29 10.88 1.00 0.51
N LEU A 30 10.01 -0.01 0.51
CA LEU A 30 9.37 -0.55 1.71
C LEU A 30 10.23 -1.59 2.45
N GLY A 31 11.43 -1.90 1.94
CA GLY A 31 12.36 -2.84 2.58
C GLY A 31 11.98 -4.32 2.44
N TYR A 32 11.21 -4.69 1.42
CA TYR A 32 10.91 -6.10 1.13
C TYR A 32 12.03 -6.75 0.32
N ASP A 33 12.37 -8.00 0.66
CA ASP A 33 13.43 -8.78 0.01
C ASP A 33 13.15 -9.12 -1.47
N SER A 34 11.87 -9.10 -1.90
CA SER A 34 11.52 -9.39 -3.29
C SER A 34 10.26 -8.67 -3.77
N PRO A 35 10.15 -8.34 -5.08
CA PRO A 35 8.95 -7.75 -5.68
C PRO A 35 7.68 -8.56 -5.44
N ASN A 36 7.81 -9.88 -5.28
CA ASN A 36 6.71 -10.78 -5.02
C ASN A 36 6.04 -10.51 -3.65
N GLY A 37 6.82 -10.11 -2.64
CA GLY A 37 6.29 -9.75 -1.32
C GLY A 37 5.27 -8.62 -1.43
N TYR A 38 5.65 -7.54 -2.11
CA TYR A 38 4.75 -6.42 -2.36
C TYR A 38 3.58 -6.80 -3.30
N HIS A 39 3.84 -7.61 -4.34
CA HIS A 39 2.78 -8.12 -5.23
C HIS A 39 1.67 -8.86 -4.48
N TYR A 40 2.03 -9.69 -3.49
CA TYR A 40 1.05 -10.43 -2.69
C TYR A 40 0.17 -9.52 -1.83
N ILE A 41 0.70 -8.39 -1.37
CA ILE A 41 -0.10 -7.39 -0.67
C ILE A 41 -1.13 -6.77 -1.61
N GLU A 42 -0.74 -6.33 -2.81
CA GLU A 42 -1.70 -5.78 -3.79
C GLU A 42 -2.76 -6.79 -4.25
N LYS A 43 -2.49 -8.09 -4.13
CA LYS A 43 -3.44 -9.18 -4.39
C LYS A 43 -4.30 -9.57 -3.18
N GLY A 44 -4.07 -8.97 -2.02
CA GLY A 44 -4.80 -9.26 -0.78
C GLY A 44 -4.41 -10.60 -0.13
N ARG A 45 -3.27 -11.20 -0.52
CA ARG A 45 -2.72 -12.41 0.09
C ARG A 45 -1.92 -12.13 1.36
N SER A 46 -1.53 -10.87 1.57
CA SER A 46 -0.82 -10.39 2.76
C SER A 46 -1.32 -9.00 3.13
N LYS A 47 -1.04 -8.58 4.37
CA LYS A 47 -1.42 -7.26 4.90
C LYS A 47 -0.17 -6.39 5.04
N PHE A 48 -0.33 -5.08 4.88
CA PHE A 48 0.67 -4.12 5.33
C PHE A 48 0.77 -4.16 6.86
N SER A 49 1.98 -3.99 7.39
CA SER A 49 2.15 -3.51 8.77
C SER A 49 1.71 -2.04 8.85
N ALA A 50 1.58 -1.50 10.06
CA ALA A 50 1.23 -0.09 10.23
C ALA A 50 2.34 0.82 9.67
N GLU A 51 3.59 0.46 9.89
CA GLU A 51 4.79 1.16 9.41
C GLU A 51 4.85 1.16 7.88
N ALA A 52 4.66 -0.02 7.26
CA ALA A 52 4.65 -0.14 5.81
C ALA A 52 3.49 0.67 5.18
N LEU A 53 2.31 0.69 5.82
CA LEU A 53 1.19 1.47 5.31
C LEU A 53 1.43 2.99 5.42
N ALA A 54 2.11 3.45 6.46
CA ALA A 54 2.53 4.85 6.59
C ALA A 54 3.53 5.22 5.49
N GLN A 55 4.55 4.39 5.25
CA GLN A 55 5.50 4.60 4.16
C GLN A 55 4.82 4.61 2.79
N VAL A 56 3.84 3.72 2.55
CA VAL A 56 3.04 3.74 1.31
C VAL A 56 2.36 5.10 1.11
N ALA A 57 1.79 5.68 2.16
CA ALA A 57 1.15 6.99 2.08
C ALA A 57 2.16 8.10 1.71
N ASP A 58 3.35 8.08 2.31
CA ASP A 58 4.43 9.04 2.02
C ASP A 58 4.94 8.91 0.59
N VAL A 59 5.21 7.69 0.14
CA VAL A 59 5.68 7.39 -1.23
C VAL A 59 4.66 7.83 -2.26
N LEU A 60 3.39 7.53 -2.01
CA LEU A 60 2.29 7.90 -2.91
C LEU A 60 1.84 9.36 -2.73
N LYS A 61 2.43 10.11 -1.80
CA LYS A 61 2.11 11.53 -1.51
C LYS A 61 0.63 11.78 -1.23
N VAL A 62 0.01 10.87 -0.48
CA VAL A 62 -1.39 10.98 -0.07
C VAL A 62 -1.49 10.88 1.44
N ARG A 63 -2.59 11.40 2.01
CA ARG A 63 -2.85 11.19 3.43
C ARG A 63 -3.18 9.72 3.69
N ILE A 64 -2.67 9.16 4.79
CA ILE A 64 -2.85 7.73 5.12
C ILE A 64 -4.33 7.32 5.26
N ASP A 65 -5.20 8.22 5.75
CA ASP A 65 -6.64 7.98 5.86
C ASP A 65 -7.31 7.73 4.50
N SER A 66 -6.77 8.32 3.44
CA SER A 66 -7.28 8.14 2.08
C SER A 66 -7.02 6.73 1.52
N LEU A 67 -6.14 5.96 2.14
CA LEU A 67 -5.83 4.58 1.73
C LEU A 67 -6.84 3.55 2.24
N PHE A 68 -7.82 3.96 3.03
CA PHE A 68 -8.90 3.12 3.52
C PHE A 68 -10.16 3.30 2.65
N PHE A 69 -11.09 2.34 2.71
CA PHE A 69 -12.42 2.56 2.17
C PHE A 69 -13.13 3.67 2.96
N GLU A 70 -13.74 4.61 2.23
CA GLU A 70 -14.68 5.56 2.82
C GLU A 70 -15.94 4.80 3.26
N LYS A 71 -16.57 5.27 4.35
CA LYS A 71 -17.83 4.70 4.85
C LYS A 71 -18.99 5.09 3.96
#